data_AF-A0A965FFK5-F1
#
_entry.id   AF-A0A965FFK5-F1
#
_cell.length_a   1.000
_cell.length_b   1.000
_cell.length_c   1.000
_cell.angle_alpha   90.00
_cell.angle_beta   90.00
_cell.angle_gamma   90.00
#
_symmetry.space_group_name_H-M   'P 1'
#
loop_
_entity.id
_entity.type
_entity.pdbx_description
1 polymer ?
#
loop_
_entity_poly.entity_id
_entity_poly.type
_entity_poly.pdbx_seq_one_letter_code
_entity_poly.pdbx_strand_id
1 'polypeptide(L)' 'TDVVNTYLVYLRFQFMRGQLNQAAYDREIALVRDTLNADSAPHWQEFMAAWKS' A
#
# COMPACT_ATOMS: atom_id res chain seq x y z
N THR A 1 11.36 -6.75 0.85
CA THR A 1 10.01 -6.32 0.43
C THR A 1 9.06 -6.22 1.63
N ASP A 2 9.59 -6.10 2.84
CA ASP A 2 8.84 -6.50 4.04
C ASP A 2 8.09 -5.32 4.67
N VAL A 3 8.67 -4.12 4.61
CA VAL A 3 8.08 -2.92 5.23
C VAL A 3 6.75 -2.54 4.59
N VAL A 4 6.67 -2.52 3.25
CA VAL A 4 5.44 -2.17 2.52
C VAL A 4 4.35 -3.20 2.76
N ASN A 5 4.69 -4.49 2.71
CA ASN A 5 3.73 -5.56 3.00
C ASN A 5 3.18 -5.47 4.43
N THR A 6 4.04 -5.28 5.43
CA THR A 6 3.62 -5.08 6.81
C THR A 6 2.73 -3.85 6.95
N TYR A 7 3.05 -2.75 6.27
CA TYR A 7 2.26 -1.53 6.30
C TYR A 7 0.88 -1.70 5.65
N LEU A 8 0.79 -2.35 4.49
CA LEU A 8 -0.50 -2.63 3.82
C LEU A 8 -1.41 -3.51 4.68
N VAL A 9 -0.85 -4.53 5.34
CA VAL A 9 -1.59 -5.36 6.31
C VAL A 9 -2.05 -4.54 7.50
N TYR A 10 -1.20 -3.65 8.03
CA TYR A 10 -1.56 -2.74 9.11
C TYR A 10 -2.73 -1.82 8.72
N LEU A 11 -2.70 -1.20 7.53
CA LEU A 11 -3.79 -0.37 7.02
C LEU A 11 -5.10 -1.16 6.94
N ARG A 12 -5.05 -2.38 6.40
CA ARG A 12 -6.22 -3.25 6.29
C ARG A 12 -6.78 -3.61 7.66
N PHE A 13 -5.92 -3.89 8.63
CA PHE A 13 -6.31 -4.15 10.01
C PHE A 13 -6.97 -2.94 10.68
N GLN A 14 -6.41 -1.74 10.50
CA GLN A 14 -7.01 -0.50 11.00
C GLN A 14 -8.38 -0.23 10.39
N PHE A 15 -8.55 -0.49 9.09
CA PHE A 15 -9.85 -0.42 8.43
C PHE A 15 -10.85 -1.44 8.97
N MET A 16 -10.44 -2.71 9.19
CA MET A 16 -11.31 -3.73 9.80
C MET A 16 -11.77 -3.36 11.21
N ARG A 17 -10.96 -2.63 11.98
CA ARG A 17 -11.32 -2.12 13.32
C ARG A 17 -12.14 -0.84 13.32
N GLY A 18 -12.50 -0.31 12.14
CA GLY A 18 -13.23 0.96 12.01
C GLY A 18 -12.41 2.20 12.35
N GLN A 19 -11.09 2.08 12.50
CA GLN A 19 -10.18 3.20 12.77
C GLN A 19 -9.91 4.02 11.50
N LEU A 20 -10.00 3.36 10.33
CA LEU A 20 -10.03 4.02 9.04
C LEU A 20 -11.43 3.84 8.44
N ASN A 21 -11.99 4.93 7.90
CA ASN A 21 -13.11 4.83 6.98
C ASN A 21 -12.60 4.54 5.56
N GLN A 22 -13.53 4.23 4.64
CA GLN A 22 -13.18 3.86 3.27
C GLN A 22 -12.31 4.92 2.58
N ALA A 23 -12.70 6.20 2.68
CA ALA A 23 -11.97 7.30 2.05
C ALA A 23 -10.57 7.53 2.65
N ALA A 24 -10.36 7.26 3.94
CA ALA A 24 -9.05 7.33 4.56
C ALA A 24 -8.18 6.16 4.10
N TYR A 25 -8.73 4.93 4.12
CA TYR A 25 -8.03 3.75 3.65
C TYR A 25 -7.59 3.89 2.19
N ASP A 26 -8.49 4.34 1.30
CA ASP A 26 -8.18 4.51 -0.12
C ASP A 26 -7.09 5.57 -0.37
N ARG A 27 -7.07 6.64 0.44
CA ARG A 27 -6.02 7.66 0.38
C ARG A 27 -4.65 7.12 0.80
N GLU A 28 -4.58 6.34 1.88
CA GLU A 28 -3.33 5.71 2.31
C GLU A 28 -2.82 4.71 1.25
N ILE A 29 -3.70 3.91 0.65
CA ILE A 29 -3.34 3.00 -0.44
C ILE A 29 -2.82 3.77 -1.66
N ALA A 30 -3.47 4.88 -2.03
CA ALA A 30 -3.02 5.72 -3.14
C ALA A 30 -1.63 6.32 -2.86
N LEU A 31 -1.41 6.85 -1.64
CA LEU A 31 -0.12 7.39 -1.24
C LEU A 31 1.01 6.35 -1.33
N VAL A 32 0.76 5.12 -0.90
CA VAL A 32 1.74 4.02 -1.03
C VAL A 32 2.06 3.78 -2.50
N ARG A 33 1.03 3.69 -3.36
CA ARG A 33 1.24 3.49 -4.81
C ARG A 33 2.05 4.60 -5.44
N ASP A 34 1.74 5.85 -5.12
CA ASP A 34 2.45 7.01 -5.67
C ASP A 34 3.91 7.05 -5.19
N THR A 35 4.14 6.73 -3.92
CA THR A 35 5.50 6.63 -3.34
C THR A 35 6.32 5.55 -4.03
N LEU A 36 5.73 4.37 -4.28
CA LEU A 36 6.40 3.27 -4.96
C LEU A 36 6.62 3.53 -6.45
N ASN A 37 5.73 4.27 -7.11
CA ASN A 37 5.90 4.68 -8.50
C ASN A 37 6.95 5.78 -8.66
N ALA A 38 7.15 6.63 -7.65
CA ALA A 38 8.18 7.67 -7.65
C ALA A 38 9.59 7.09 -7.50
N ASP A 39 9.74 5.94 -6.83
CA ASP A 39 11.01 5.22 -6.72
C ASP A 39 11.24 4.33 -7.95
N SER A 40 12.31 4.60 -8.70
CA SER A 40 12.64 3.87 -9.94
C SER A 40 13.34 2.52 -9.68
N ALA A 41 13.41 2.07 -8.44
CA ALA A 41 14.10 0.83 -8.12
C ALA A 41 13.40 -0.40 -8.76
N PRO A 42 14.14 -1.31 -9.43
CA PRO A 42 13.55 -2.44 -10.16
C PRO A 42 12.66 -3.35 -9.29
N HIS A 43 13.04 -3.54 -8.03
CA HIS A 43 12.29 -4.37 -7.09
C HIS A 43 10.90 -3.80 -6.76
N TRP A 44 10.69 -2.48 -6.87
CA TRP A 44 9.37 -1.87 -6.72
C TRP A 44 8.50 -2.05 -7.96
N GLN A 45 9.09 -2.08 -9.15
CA GLN A 45 8.33 -2.39 -10.37
C GLN A 45 7.78 -3.81 -10.35
N GLU A 46 8.61 -4.79 -9.94
CA GLU A 46 8.17 -6.18 -9.76
C GLU A 46 7.07 -6.30 -8.71
N PHE A 47 7.23 -5.61 -7.58
CA PHE A 47 6.20 -5.56 -6.53
C PHE A 47 4.88 -4.98 -7.04
N MET A 48 4.94 -3.85 -7.74
CA MET A 48 3.76 -3.17 -8.30
C MET A 48 3.08 -4.00 -9.39
N ALA A 49 3.85 -4.77 -10.17
CA ALA A 49 3.30 -5.71 -11.14
C ALA A 49 2.52 -6.85 -10.45
N ALA A 50 3.05 -7.42 -9.37
CA ALA A 50 2.37 -8.46 -8.60
C ALA A 50 1.09 -7.96 -7.92
N TRP A 51 1.07 -6.71 -7.46
CA TRP A 51 -0.07 -6.12 -6.75
C TRP A 51 -1.26 -5.74 -7.66
N LYS A 52 -1.11 -5.72 -8.99
CA LYS A 52 -2.23 -5.42 -9.93
C LYS A 52 -3.24 -6.57 -10.10
N SER A 53 -3.09 -7.67 -9.36
CA SER A 53 -3.93 -8.88 -9.43
C SER A 53 -5.13 -8.83 -8.49
#